data_AF-A5UUR5-F1
#
_entry.id   AF-A5UUR5-F1
#
_cell.length_a   1.000
_cell.length_b   1.000
_cell.length_c   1.000
_cell.angle_alpha   90.00
_cell.angle_beta   90.00
_cell.angle_gamma   90.00
#
_symmetry.space_group_name_H-M   'P 1'
#
loop_
_entity.id
_entity.type
_entity.pdbx_description
1 polymer ?
#
loop_
_entity_poly.entity_id
_entity_poly.type
_entity_poly.pdbx_seq_one_letter_code
_entity_poly.pdbx_strand_id
1 'polypeptide(L)'
;MPEDAEHSPPGRKALSDAGQIDAVVDAILAAPKYRSIAPTLVRTLAVRELAVRRNLREAIKATKNRLHQVVGAYVEQRIDVERWLTLLQRGTALPPVTPSDETLLQAAQANPRVAHLDASFLRATLYLMAQHASTRERLPFLLHFYATIYAALPPIRSVLDVGCGLNPLAIPWMPLADDAVYYASDIDSALIEFIGRFMALIGIPGNAEVRDQTTDPGGPPVDLALALKIAPVLDQIERGAAARLVETLDAPFVLVSYPVQTLGGRRKGMGATYERQFEALVAGRQWDVQRFVFPGELAFLIRKDSRLPWKSSASSC
;
A
#
# COMPACT_ATOMS: atom_id res chain seq x y z
N MET A 1 9.90 11.68 46.03
CA MET A 1 8.72 10.82 45.81
C MET A 1 7.63 11.70 45.25
N PRO A 2 7.29 11.63 43.96
CA PRO A 2 6.10 12.31 43.46
C PRO A 2 4.88 11.43 43.72
N GLU A 3 3.84 12.08 44.24
CA GLU A 3 2.55 11.52 44.61
C GLU A 3 1.82 10.90 43.42
N ASP A 4 1.19 9.77 43.69
CA ASP A 4 0.38 8.98 42.78
C ASP A 4 -0.76 9.79 42.19
N ALA A 5 -0.76 9.94 40.86
CA ALA A 5 -1.92 10.43 40.12
C ALA A 5 -3.02 9.35 40.16
N GLU A 6 -4.02 9.58 41.02
CA GLU A 6 -5.22 8.77 41.18
C GLU A 6 -5.96 8.61 39.83
N HIS A 7 -5.81 7.45 39.21
CA HIS A 7 -6.56 7.06 38.03
C HIS A 7 -7.97 6.65 38.49
N SER A 8 -8.92 7.60 38.50
CA SER A 8 -10.32 7.32 38.79
C SER A 8 -10.87 6.22 37.86
N PRO A 9 -11.55 5.19 38.38
CA PRO A 9 -12.01 4.08 37.55
C PRO A 9 -13.06 4.54 36.54
N PRO A 10 -13.04 4.02 35.30
CA PRO A 10 -13.98 4.42 34.25
C PRO A 10 -15.43 4.14 34.68
N GLY A 11 -16.33 5.10 34.40
CA GLY A 11 -17.75 4.98 34.73
C GLY A 11 -18.46 3.82 34.00
N ARG A 12 -19.54 3.29 34.59
CA ARG A 12 -20.32 2.12 34.11
C ARG A 12 -20.69 2.14 32.62
N LYS A 13 -20.95 3.32 32.05
CA LYS A 13 -21.27 3.52 30.63
C LYS A 13 -20.03 3.36 29.72
N ALA A 14 -18.88 3.86 30.13
CA ALA A 14 -17.63 3.67 29.39
C ALA A 14 -17.21 2.19 29.38
N LEU A 15 -17.43 1.48 30.49
CA LEU A 15 -17.23 0.03 30.59
C LEU A 15 -18.18 -0.75 29.67
N SER A 16 -19.45 -0.32 29.53
CA SER A 16 -20.39 -0.95 28.58
C SER A 16 -20.02 -0.67 27.13
N ASP A 17 -19.54 0.53 26.81
CA ASP A 17 -19.15 0.92 25.46
C ASP A 17 -17.87 0.17 25.02
N ALA A 18 -16.88 0.05 25.92
CA ALA A 18 -15.67 -0.74 25.68
C ALA A 18 -16.00 -2.23 25.44
N GLY A 19 -16.87 -2.83 26.26
CA GLY A 19 -17.30 -4.21 26.07
C GLY A 19 -18.08 -4.43 24.77
N GLN A 20 -18.84 -3.44 24.30
CA GLN A 20 -19.50 -3.51 22.99
C GLN A 20 -18.51 -3.41 21.83
N ILE A 21 -17.49 -2.55 21.93
CA ILE A 21 -16.44 -2.45 20.91
C ILE A 21 -15.70 -3.78 20.76
N ASP A 22 -15.28 -4.38 21.87
CA ASP A 22 -14.56 -5.67 21.86
C ASP A 22 -15.44 -6.77 21.28
N ALA A 23 -16.74 -6.81 21.61
CA ALA A 23 -17.68 -7.77 21.02
C ALA A 23 -17.85 -7.60 19.50
N VAL A 24 -17.80 -6.37 18.96
CA VAL A 24 -17.76 -6.16 17.50
C VAL A 24 -16.45 -6.71 16.93
N VAL A 25 -15.31 -6.33 17.51
CA VAL A 25 -13.97 -6.74 17.04
C VAL A 25 -13.86 -8.26 16.99
N ASP A 26 -14.23 -8.96 18.06
CA ASP A 26 -14.21 -10.42 18.14
C ASP A 26 -15.10 -11.07 17.07
N ALA A 27 -16.33 -10.55 16.90
CA ALA A 27 -17.27 -11.07 15.90
C ALA A 27 -16.82 -10.84 14.45
N ILE A 28 -15.99 -9.83 14.20
CA ILE A 28 -15.38 -9.55 12.90
C ILE A 28 -14.19 -10.49 12.68
N LEU A 29 -13.26 -10.57 13.64
CA LEU A 29 -12.01 -11.34 13.51
C LEU A 29 -12.26 -12.85 13.53
N ALA A 30 -13.35 -13.32 14.12
CA ALA A 30 -13.81 -14.71 14.02
C ALA A 30 -14.24 -15.09 12.59
N ALA A 31 -14.56 -14.12 11.72
CA ALA A 31 -14.96 -14.40 10.36
C ALA A 31 -13.72 -14.72 9.48
N PRO A 32 -13.69 -15.85 8.75
CA PRO A 32 -12.50 -16.26 7.98
C PRO A 32 -11.97 -15.22 6.99
N LYS A 33 -12.84 -14.36 6.46
CA LYS A 33 -12.49 -13.29 5.51
C LYS A 33 -11.71 -12.14 6.14
N TYR A 34 -11.89 -11.87 7.44
CA TYR A 34 -11.31 -10.69 8.12
C TYR A 34 -10.34 -11.05 9.24
N ARG A 35 -10.11 -12.34 9.49
CA ARG A 35 -9.29 -12.84 10.60
C ARG A 35 -7.85 -12.32 10.61
N SER A 36 -7.31 -11.96 9.45
CA SER A 36 -5.95 -11.44 9.26
C SER A 36 -5.87 -9.92 9.29
N ILE A 37 -7.00 -9.22 9.35
CA ILE A 37 -7.01 -7.75 9.32
C ILE A 37 -6.60 -7.20 10.68
N ALA A 38 -5.77 -6.14 10.65
CA ALA A 38 -5.29 -5.43 11.82
C ALA A 38 -6.44 -5.12 12.80
N PRO A 39 -6.37 -5.58 14.05
CA PRO A 39 -7.41 -5.34 15.05
C PRO A 39 -7.66 -3.84 15.30
N THR A 40 -6.64 -3.01 15.13
CA THR A 40 -6.72 -1.55 15.23
C THR A 40 -7.70 -0.96 14.22
N LEU A 41 -7.64 -1.38 12.95
CA LEU A 41 -8.58 -0.93 11.92
C LEU A 41 -10.01 -1.38 12.23
N VAL A 42 -10.17 -2.65 12.64
CA VAL A 42 -11.49 -3.18 13.01
C VAL A 42 -12.07 -2.38 14.17
N ARG A 43 -11.25 -2.06 15.19
CA ARG A 43 -11.65 -1.24 16.33
C ARG A 43 -12.05 0.17 15.89
N THR A 44 -11.27 0.83 15.04
CA THR A 44 -11.57 2.16 14.49
C THR A 44 -12.94 2.19 13.80
N LEU A 45 -13.25 1.18 12.99
CA LEU A 45 -14.54 1.08 12.32
C LEU A 45 -15.67 0.74 13.31
N ALA A 46 -15.44 -0.17 14.26
CA ALA A 46 -16.40 -0.56 15.28
C ALA A 46 -16.84 0.64 16.14
N VAL A 47 -15.90 1.47 16.59
CA VAL A 47 -16.18 2.70 17.36
C VAL A 47 -17.11 3.63 16.58
N ARG A 48 -16.83 3.85 15.29
CA ARG A 48 -17.65 4.73 14.44
C ARG A 48 -19.05 4.18 14.22
N GLU A 49 -19.18 2.89 13.95
CA GLU A 49 -20.48 2.29 13.71
C GLU A 49 -21.30 2.19 15.01
N LEU A 50 -20.70 1.84 16.14
CA LEU A 50 -21.42 1.82 17.43
C LEU A 50 -21.97 3.18 17.83
N ALA A 51 -21.27 4.28 17.48
CA ALA A 51 -21.74 5.63 17.76
C ALA A 51 -23.05 6.01 17.03
N VAL A 52 -23.37 5.35 15.92
CA VAL A 52 -24.52 5.71 15.06
C VAL A 52 -25.57 4.60 14.90
N ARG A 53 -25.22 3.34 15.20
CA ARG A 53 -26.13 2.19 15.06
C ARG A 53 -26.94 1.96 16.33
N ARG A 54 -28.11 1.35 16.17
CA ARG A 54 -29.08 1.17 17.26
C ARG A 54 -28.72 0.02 18.20
N ASN A 55 -27.94 -0.94 17.71
CA ASN A 55 -27.59 -2.15 18.44
C ASN A 55 -26.32 -2.80 17.89
N LEU A 56 -25.77 -3.74 18.67
CA LEU A 56 -24.54 -4.47 18.36
C LEU A 56 -24.60 -5.22 17.01
N ARG A 57 -25.74 -5.84 16.69
CA ARG A 57 -25.91 -6.62 15.45
C ARG A 57 -25.81 -5.74 14.21
N GLU A 58 -26.41 -4.55 14.24
CA GLU A 58 -26.30 -3.55 13.18
C GLU A 58 -24.86 -3.02 13.05
N ALA A 59 -24.19 -2.75 14.18
CA ALA A 59 -22.80 -2.30 14.18
C ALA A 59 -21.84 -3.35 13.57
N ILE A 60 -22.00 -4.64 13.91
CA ILE A 60 -21.23 -5.74 13.29
C ILE A 60 -21.47 -5.77 11.78
N LYS A 61 -22.74 -5.74 11.33
CA LYS A 61 -23.07 -5.77 9.90
C LYS A 61 -22.47 -4.57 9.16
N ALA A 62 -22.59 -3.37 9.71
CA ALA A 62 -22.06 -2.16 9.10
C ALA A 62 -20.53 -2.16 9.05
N THR A 63 -19.87 -2.62 10.12
CA THR A 63 -18.41 -2.79 10.16
C THR A 63 -17.92 -3.77 9.08
N LYS A 64 -18.59 -4.92 8.90
CA LYS A 64 -18.28 -5.86 7.80
C LYS A 64 -18.44 -5.22 6.43
N ASN A 65 -19.49 -4.44 6.22
CA ASN A 65 -19.72 -3.75 4.96
C ASN A 65 -18.63 -2.70 4.69
N ARG A 66 -18.20 -1.96 5.72
CA ARG A 66 -17.14 -0.95 5.59
C ARG A 66 -15.79 -1.60 5.29
N LEU A 67 -15.43 -2.67 6.00
CA LEU A 67 -14.24 -3.48 5.68
C LEU A 67 -14.26 -4.02 4.26
N HIS A 68 -15.41 -4.46 3.76
CA HIS A 68 -15.51 -4.92 2.38
C HIS A 68 -15.20 -3.82 1.36
N GLN A 69 -15.65 -2.58 1.63
CA GLN A 69 -15.41 -1.42 0.75
C GLN A 69 -13.95 -0.98 0.75
N VAL A 70 -13.28 -1.00 1.90
CA VAL A 70 -11.92 -0.43 2.04
C VAL A 70 -10.82 -1.48 1.86
N VAL A 71 -11.08 -2.75 2.19
CA VAL A 71 -10.11 -3.86 2.10
C VAL A 71 -10.51 -4.87 1.02
N GLY A 72 -11.77 -5.32 1.06
CA GLY A 72 -12.24 -6.46 0.27
C GLY A 72 -12.40 -6.20 -1.23
N ALA A 73 -12.11 -4.99 -1.71
CA ALA A 73 -12.14 -4.65 -3.13
C ALA A 73 -10.83 -4.99 -3.86
N TYR A 74 -9.73 -5.21 -3.13
CA TYR A 74 -8.39 -5.35 -3.73
C TYR A 74 -7.89 -6.79 -3.81
N VAL A 75 -8.36 -7.67 -2.92
CA VAL A 75 -7.95 -9.08 -2.83
C VAL A 75 -9.08 -9.97 -3.33
N GLU A 76 -8.91 -10.57 -4.52
CA GLU A 76 -9.92 -11.44 -5.15
C GLU A 76 -9.98 -12.83 -4.52
N GLN A 77 -8.86 -13.31 -3.98
CA GLN A 77 -8.72 -14.64 -3.39
C GLN A 77 -8.10 -14.56 -2.01
N ARG A 78 -8.51 -15.45 -1.10
CA ARG A 78 -7.88 -15.58 0.22
C ARG A 78 -6.37 -15.80 0.04
N ILE A 79 -5.57 -15.04 0.79
CA ILE A 79 -4.12 -15.16 0.79
C ILE A 79 -3.75 -16.52 1.39
N ASP A 80 -3.07 -17.33 0.58
CA ASP A 80 -2.54 -18.65 0.95
C ASP A 80 -1.03 -18.59 0.81
N VAL A 81 -0.38 -18.23 1.91
CA VAL A 81 1.06 -17.92 1.97
C VAL A 81 1.89 -19.11 1.49
N GLU A 82 1.59 -20.31 1.98
CA GLU A 82 2.34 -21.53 1.62
C GLU A 82 2.17 -21.90 0.16
N ARG A 83 0.94 -21.79 -0.37
CA ARG A 83 0.69 -22.05 -1.78
C ARG A 83 1.41 -21.05 -2.68
N TRP A 84 1.41 -19.76 -2.32
CA TRP A 84 2.08 -18.72 -3.11
C TRP A 84 3.60 -18.86 -3.07
N LEU A 85 4.19 -19.20 -1.92
CA LEU A 85 5.60 -19.52 -1.84
C LEU A 85 5.97 -20.76 -2.66
N THR A 86 5.17 -21.81 -2.59
CA THR A 86 5.37 -23.01 -3.39
C THR A 86 5.33 -22.67 -4.89
N LEU A 87 4.41 -21.79 -5.29
CA LEU A 87 4.32 -21.33 -6.68
C LEU A 87 5.57 -20.56 -7.11
N LEU A 88 6.08 -19.65 -6.28
CA LEU A 88 7.32 -18.90 -6.54
C LEU A 88 8.52 -19.84 -6.71
N GLN A 89 8.65 -20.84 -5.84
CA GLN A 89 9.80 -21.75 -5.83
C GLN A 89 9.75 -22.82 -6.94
N ARG A 90 8.56 -23.23 -7.37
CA ARG A 90 8.40 -24.34 -8.34
C ARG A 90 8.02 -23.89 -9.74
N GLY A 91 7.39 -22.72 -9.88
CA GLY A 91 6.93 -22.18 -11.17
C GLY A 91 5.93 -23.07 -11.92
N THR A 92 5.30 -24.05 -11.25
CA THR A 92 4.44 -25.06 -11.90
C THR A 92 3.06 -24.52 -12.24
N ALA A 93 2.50 -24.96 -13.37
CA ALA A 93 1.14 -24.67 -13.84
C ALA A 93 0.83 -23.18 -14.11
N LEU A 94 1.83 -22.37 -14.44
CA LEU A 94 1.63 -20.98 -14.85
C LEU A 94 1.12 -20.88 -16.30
N PRO A 95 0.29 -19.87 -16.63
CA PRO A 95 -0.12 -19.58 -18.00
C PRO A 95 1.08 -19.37 -18.95
N PRO A 96 0.92 -19.59 -20.27
CA PRO A 96 1.95 -19.29 -21.26
C PRO A 96 2.44 -17.85 -21.17
N VAL A 97 3.73 -17.64 -21.46
CA VAL A 97 4.37 -16.31 -21.49
C VAL A 97 3.80 -15.50 -22.65
N THR A 98 3.45 -14.24 -22.39
CA THR A 98 3.10 -13.27 -23.44
C THR A 98 4.32 -12.46 -23.87
N PRO A 99 4.35 -11.82 -25.05
CA PRO A 99 5.46 -10.95 -25.45
C PRO A 99 5.72 -9.79 -24.45
N SER A 100 4.68 -9.28 -23.80
CA SER A 100 4.82 -8.31 -22.70
C SER A 100 5.53 -8.91 -21.49
N ASP A 101 5.26 -10.17 -21.16
CA ASP A 101 5.96 -10.85 -20.07
C ASP A 101 7.44 -11.06 -20.44
N GLU A 102 7.78 -11.43 -21.67
CA GLU A 102 9.17 -11.58 -22.10
C GLU A 102 9.99 -10.30 -21.90
N THR A 103 9.40 -9.14 -22.23
CA THR A 103 10.05 -7.84 -22.01
C THR A 103 10.28 -7.58 -20.53
N LEU A 104 9.29 -7.91 -19.68
CA LEU A 104 9.44 -7.78 -18.22
C LEU A 104 10.50 -8.74 -17.68
N LEU A 105 10.54 -9.99 -18.14
CA LEU A 105 11.53 -10.98 -17.72
C LEU A 105 12.95 -10.52 -18.07
N GLN A 106 13.17 -10.02 -19.29
CA GLN A 106 14.47 -9.48 -19.71
C GLN A 106 14.88 -8.27 -18.87
N ALA A 107 13.94 -7.35 -18.60
CA ALA A 107 14.23 -6.18 -17.78
C ALA A 107 14.60 -6.54 -16.33
N ALA A 108 13.92 -7.52 -15.73
CA ALA A 108 14.26 -8.02 -14.39
C ALA A 108 15.61 -8.73 -14.39
N GLN A 109 15.93 -9.52 -15.41
CA GLN A 109 17.23 -10.19 -15.53
C GLN A 109 18.40 -9.21 -15.70
N ALA A 110 18.14 -8.01 -16.24
CA ALA A 110 19.13 -6.94 -16.33
C ALA A 110 19.38 -6.22 -14.98
N ASN A 111 18.54 -6.46 -13.96
CA ASN A 111 18.71 -5.88 -12.63
C ASN A 111 19.66 -6.76 -11.78
N PRO A 112 20.87 -6.29 -11.43
CA PRO A 112 21.88 -7.11 -10.74
C PRO A 112 21.38 -7.68 -9.41
N ARG A 113 20.49 -6.97 -8.70
CA ARG A 113 19.91 -7.41 -7.43
C ARG A 113 19.18 -8.75 -7.55
N VAL A 114 18.52 -8.98 -8.68
CA VAL A 114 17.60 -10.10 -8.89
C VAL A 114 18.00 -10.95 -10.09
N ALA A 115 19.14 -10.68 -10.73
CA ALA A 115 19.65 -11.45 -11.87
C ALA A 115 19.89 -12.94 -11.55
N HIS A 116 19.99 -13.29 -10.27
CA HIS A 116 20.10 -14.66 -9.78
C HIS A 116 18.76 -15.43 -9.78
N LEU A 117 17.63 -14.73 -9.92
CA LEU A 117 16.30 -15.33 -9.98
C LEU A 117 16.02 -15.86 -11.40
N ASP A 118 15.50 -17.08 -11.49
CA ASP A 118 15.17 -17.66 -12.78
C ASP A 118 13.86 -17.09 -13.38
N ALA A 119 13.66 -17.34 -14.67
CA ALA A 119 12.48 -16.87 -15.39
C ALA A 119 11.18 -17.45 -14.83
N SER A 120 11.20 -18.64 -14.22
CA SER A 120 10.00 -19.26 -13.65
C SER A 120 9.54 -18.55 -12.37
N PHE A 121 10.49 -18.14 -11.52
CA PHE A 121 10.24 -17.33 -10.33
C PHE A 121 9.65 -15.96 -10.70
N LEU A 122 10.25 -15.29 -11.70
CA LEU A 122 9.78 -13.99 -12.17
C LEU A 122 8.38 -14.08 -12.81
N ARG A 123 8.07 -15.15 -13.55
CA ARG A 123 6.71 -15.42 -14.06
C ARG A 123 5.71 -15.65 -12.93
N ALA A 124 6.07 -16.44 -11.91
CA ALA A 124 5.22 -16.63 -10.74
C ALA A 124 4.96 -15.30 -10.01
N THR A 125 5.97 -14.44 -9.92
CA THR A 125 5.87 -13.09 -9.36
C THR A 125 4.85 -12.24 -10.11
N LEU A 126 4.93 -12.16 -11.44
CA LEU A 126 3.96 -11.45 -12.28
C LEU A 126 2.54 -12.03 -12.14
N TYR A 127 2.41 -13.35 -12.11
CA TYR A 127 1.12 -14.03 -11.94
C TYR A 127 0.47 -13.68 -10.58
N LEU A 128 1.25 -13.64 -9.51
CA LEU A 128 0.77 -13.27 -8.18
C LEU A 128 0.38 -11.78 -8.12
N MET A 129 1.16 -10.88 -8.73
CA MET A 129 0.78 -9.49 -8.88
C MET A 129 -0.57 -9.32 -9.58
N ALA A 130 -0.91 -10.20 -10.53
CA ALA A 130 -2.20 -10.19 -11.22
C ALA A 130 -3.39 -10.63 -10.33
N GLN A 131 -3.14 -11.26 -9.17
CA GLN A 131 -4.20 -11.68 -8.22
C GLN A 131 -4.68 -10.54 -7.31
N HIS A 132 -4.06 -9.36 -7.40
CA HIS A 132 -4.41 -8.19 -6.61
C HIS A 132 -4.74 -7.02 -7.53
N ALA A 133 -5.90 -6.39 -7.35
CA ALA A 133 -6.47 -5.46 -8.33
C ALA A 133 -5.52 -4.28 -8.63
N SER A 134 -4.94 -3.67 -7.60
CA SER A 134 -4.05 -2.50 -7.73
C SER A 134 -2.80 -2.79 -8.57
N THR A 135 -2.18 -3.95 -8.34
CA THR A 135 -0.96 -4.38 -9.05
C THR A 135 -1.28 -4.96 -10.42
N ARG A 136 -2.39 -5.69 -10.57
CA ARG A 136 -2.87 -6.17 -11.86
C ARG A 136 -3.08 -5.02 -12.84
N GLU A 137 -3.71 -3.94 -12.39
CA GLU A 137 -3.91 -2.73 -13.21
C GLU A 137 -2.59 -2.10 -13.65
N ARG A 138 -1.51 -2.25 -12.87
CA ARG A 138 -0.19 -1.67 -13.16
C ARG A 138 0.65 -2.53 -14.09
N LEU A 139 0.44 -3.85 -14.14
CA LEU A 139 1.23 -4.80 -14.96
C LEU A 139 1.47 -4.32 -16.41
N PRO A 140 0.47 -3.81 -17.17
CA PRO A 140 0.66 -3.41 -18.57
C PRO A 140 1.66 -2.26 -18.76
N PHE A 141 1.95 -1.48 -17.73
CA PHE A 141 2.88 -0.36 -17.78
C PHE A 141 3.89 -0.39 -16.62
N LEU A 142 4.16 -1.56 -16.03
CA LEU A 142 5.00 -1.73 -14.84
C LEU A 142 6.41 -1.16 -15.03
N LEU A 143 7.07 -1.57 -16.12
CA LEU A 143 8.42 -1.13 -16.43
C LEU A 143 8.46 0.38 -16.70
N HIS A 144 7.50 0.89 -17.47
CA HIS A 144 7.40 2.31 -17.78
C HIS A 144 7.11 3.16 -16.52
N PHE A 145 6.27 2.65 -15.60
CA PHE A 145 5.95 3.30 -14.33
C PHE A 145 7.21 3.55 -13.50
N TYR A 146 7.94 2.48 -13.18
CA TYR A 146 9.11 2.57 -12.33
C TYR A 146 10.28 3.29 -13.00
N ALA A 147 10.56 3.01 -14.28
CA ALA A 147 11.63 3.69 -15.01
C ALA A 147 11.40 5.21 -15.07
N THR A 148 10.17 5.66 -15.36
CA THR A 148 9.86 7.09 -15.49
C THR A 148 9.96 7.83 -14.17
N ILE A 149 9.41 7.26 -13.08
CA ILE A 149 9.44 7.90 -11.76
C ILE A 149 10.88 7.97 -11.23
N TYR A 150 11.61 6.86 -11.29
CA TYR A 150 12.97 6.80 -10.76
C TYR A 150 13.97 7.62 -11.59
N ALA A 151 13.69 7.90 -12.85
CA ALA A 151 14.50 8.83 -13.65
C ALA A 151 14.51 10.26 -13.07
N ALA A 152 13.46 10.67 -12.35
CA ALA A 152 13.37 11.97 -11.67
C ALA A 152 14.04 11.99 -10.28
N LEU A 153 14.40 10.82 -9.75
CA LEU A 153 14.92 10.65 -8.39
C LEU A 153 16.45 10.52 -8.38
N PRO A 154 17.12 10.95 -7.29
CA PRO A 154 18.48 10.51 -7.00
C PRO A 154 18.51 8.98 -6.77
N PRO A 155 19.70 8.35 -6.68
CA PRO A 155 19.79 6.95 -6.29
C PRO A 155 19.07 6.68 -4.96
N ILE A 156 18.07 5.80 -4.99
CA ILE A 156 17.23 5.45 -3.84
C ILE A 156 17.82 4.24 -3.13
N ARG A 157 18.12 4.40 -1.83
CA ARG A 157 18.78 3.41 -0.97
C ARG A 157 17.86 2.94 0.16
N SER A 158 16.73 3.59 0.37
CA SER A 158 15.70 3.11 1.28
C SER A 158 14.29 3.46 0.79
N VAL A 159 13.38 2.50 0.88
CA VAL A 159 11.98 2.64 0.45
C VAL A 159 11.03 2.26 1.58
N LEU A 160 9.97 3.02 1.79
CA LEU A 160 8.81 2.60 2.59
C LEU A 160 7.59 2.50 1.68
N ASP A 161 7.02 1.31 1.54
CA ASP A 161 5.80 1.04 0.77
C ASP A 161 4.59 0.94 1.71
N VAL A 162 3.72 1.94 1.65
CA VAL A 162 2.58 2.12 2.55
C VAL A 162 1.29 1.61 1.92
N GLY A 163 0.59 0.71 2.62
CA GLY A 163 -0.53 -0.01 2.04
C GLY A 163 -0.07 -0.82 0.83
N CYS A 164 1.02 -1.56 1.03
CA CYS A 164 1.84 -2.07 -0.06
C CYS A 164 1.10 -3.05 -0.96
N GLY A 165 0.04 -3.73 -0.47
CA GLY A 165 -0.60 -4.81 -1.21
C GLY A 165 0.44 -5.82 -1.68
N LEU A 166 0.38 -6.19 -2.97
CA LEU A 166 1.42 -6.99 -3.65
C LEU A 166 2.46 -6.16 -4.40
N ASN A 167 2.55 -4.85 -4.18
CA ASN A 167 3.52 -4.00 -4.87
C ASN A 167 5.00 -4.36 -4.59
N PRO A 168 5.40 -4.90 -3.43
CA PRO A 168 6.77 -5.36 -3.22
C PRO A 168 7.21 -6.44 -4.22
N LEU A 169 6.27 -7.17 -4.84
CA LEU A 169 6.60 -8.12 -5.92
C LEU A 169 7.16 -7.40 -7.16
N ALA A 170 7.00 -6.09 -7.27
CA ALA A 170 7.56 -5.28 -8.35
C ALA A 170 9.03 -4.88 -8.16
N ILE A 171 9.65 -5.19 -7.01
CA ILE A 171 11.06 -4.87 -6.72
C ILE A 171 12.04 -5.29 -7.84
N PRO A 172 11.88 -6.44 -8.53
CA PRO A 172 12.74 -6.81 -9.66
C PRO A 172 12.82 -5.76 -10.78
N TRP A 173 11.81 -4.90 -10.93
CA TRP A 173 11.72 -3.86 -11.95
C TRP A 173 11.97 -2.44 -11.41
N MET A 174 12.34 -2.30 -10.13
CA MET A 174 12.70 -1.02 -9.53
C MET A 174 14.22 -0.79 -9.65
N PRO A 175 14.68 0.37 -10.16
CA PRO A 175 16.09 0.71 -10.26
C PRO A 175 16.62 1.25 -8.90
N LEU A 176 16.57 0.40 -7.88
CA LEU A 176 17.10 0.68 -6.53
C LEU A 176 18.64 0.60 -6.53
N ALA A 177 19.30 1.32 -5.61
CA ALA A 177 20.73 1.13 -5.36
C ALA A 177 21.03 -0.30 -4.88
N ASP A 178 22.25 -0.81 -5.08
CA ASP A 178 22.62 -2.22 -4.80
C ASP A 178 22.46 -2.63 -3.32
N ASP A 179 22.61 -1.69 -2.40
CA ASP A 179 22.47 -1.87 -0.96
C ASP A 179 21.16 -1.31 -0.40
N ALA A 180 20.17 -1.10 -1.28
CA ALA A 180 18.88 -0.59 -0.86
C ALA A 180 18.15 -1.50 0.15
N VAL A 181 17.48 -0.86 1.10
CA VAL A 181 16.62 -1.48 2.12
C VAL A 181 15.16 -1.19 1.77
N TYR A 182 14.27 -2.17 1.91
CA TYR A 182 12.85 -2.02 1.58
C TYR A 182 11.98 -2.31 2.80
N TYR A 183 11.14 -1.36 3.18
CA TYR A 183 10.14 -1.49 4.22
C TYR A 183 8.76 -1.58 3.58
N ALA A 184 7.95 -2.53 4.01
CA ALA A 184 6.59 -2.70 3.51
C ALA A 184 5.59 -2.70 4.67
N SER A 185 4.45 -2.05 4.50
CA SER A 185 3.41 -2.04 5.52
C SER A 185 2.01 -2.14 4.91
N ASP A 186 1.15 -2.90 5.57
CA ASP A 186 -0.25 -3.13 5.18
C ASP A 186 -1.03 -3.59 6.42
N ILE A 187 -2.36 -3.68 6.30
CA ILE A 187 -3.25 -4.05 7.42
C ILE A 187 -3.50 -5.56 7.51
N ASP A 188 -3.17 -6.35 6.49
CA ASP A 188 -3.42 -7.80 6.49
C ASP A 188 -2.17 -8.59 6.91
N SER A 189 -2.26 -9.32 8.03
CA SER A 189 -1.13 -10.08 8.58
C SER A 189 -0.69 -11.25 7.71
N ALA A 190 -1.60 -11.90 6.98
CA ALA A 190 -1.22 -12.98 6.06
C ALA A 190 -0.53 -12.42 4.82
N LEU A 191 -0.96 -11.25 4.33
CA LEU A 191 -0.26 -10.52 3.27
C LEU A 191 1.15 -10.15 3.72
N ILE A 192 1.29 -9.56 4.89
CA ILE A 192 2.57 -9.10 5.41
C ILE A 192 3.53 -10.27 5.68
N GLU A 193 3.04 -11.39 6.20
CA GLU A 193 3.83 -12.61 6.30
C GLU A 193 4.37 -13.04 4.93
N PHE A 194 3.49 -13.11 3.91
CA PHE A 194 3.91 -13.45 2.55
C PHE A 194 4.95 -12.47 1.99
N ILE A 195 4.73 -11.16 2.11
CA ILE A 195 5.67 -10.13 1.64
C ILE A 195 7.02 -10.26 2.32
N GLY A 196 7.06 -10.47 3.64
CA GLY A 196 8.30 -10.67 4.38
C GLY A 196 9.09 -11.88 3.87
N ARG A 197 8.41 -13.00 3.59
CA ARG A 197 9.08 -14.19 3.03
C ARG A 197 9.49 -14.00 1.58
N PHE A 198 8.71 -13.29 0.77
CA PHE A 198 9.09 -12.93 -0.60
C PHE A 198 10.36 -12.07 -0.63
N MET A 199 10.44 -11.04 0.23
CA MET A 199 11.61 -10.17 0.33
C MET A 199 12.88 -10.97 0.71
N ALA A 200 12.75 -11.92 1.65
CA ALA A 200 13.83 -12.84 2.00
C ALA A 200 14.27 -13.72 0.81
N LEU A 201 13.33 -14.22 0.01
CA LEU A 201 13.64 -15.05 -1.18
C LEU A 201 14.41 -14.29 -2.25
N ILE A 202 14.11 -13.00 -2.46
CA ILE A 202 14.83 -12.17 -3.45
C ILE A 202 16.08 -11.49 -2.88
N GLY A 203 16.37 -11.71 -1.59
CA GLY A 203 17.56 -11.16 -0.93
C GLY A 203 17.55 -9.64 -0.74
N ILE A 204 16.39 -8.99 -0.62
CA ILE A 204 16.34 -7.56 -0.29
C ILE A 204 16.28 -7.35 1.23
N PRO A 205 17.20 -6.57 1.82
CA PRO A 205 17.14 -6.22 3.25
C PRO A 205 15.90 -5.39 3.60
N GLY A 206 15.45 -5.51 4.84
CA GLY A 206 14.34 -4.73 5.40
C GLY A 206 13.29 -5.61 6.08
N ASN A 207 12.08 -5.09 6.28
CA ASN A 207 10.99 -5.82 6.92
C ASN A 207 9.62 -5.44 6.36
N ALA A 208 8.68 -6.38 6.47
CA ALA A 208 7.26 -6.16 6.26
C ALA A 208 6.55 -6.16 7.62
N GLU A 209 5.66 -5.19 7.85
CA GLU A 209 4.95 -5.05 9.13
C GLU A 209 3.46 -4.77 8.98
N VAL A 210 2.67 -5.29 9.92
CA VAL A 210 1.24 -4.97 9.99
C VAL A 210 1.08 -3.59 10.60
N ARG A 211 0.53 -2.64 9.85
CA ARG A 211 0.37 -1.26 10.30
C ARG A 211 -0.95 -0.68 9.80
N ASP A 212 -1.75 -0.17 10.73
CA ASP A 212 -2.91 0.66 10.40
C ASP A 212 -2.49 2.13 10.32
N GLN A 213 -2.31 2.61 9.10
CA GLN A 213 -1.88 3.96 8.78
C GLN A 213 -2.92 5.04 9.17
N THR A 214 -4.15 4.65 9.52
CA THR A 214 -5.15 5.61 10.03
C THR A 214 -4.89 5.99 11.48
N THR A 215 -4.35 5.06 12.27
CA THR A 215 -4.08 5.22 13.72
C THR A 215 -2.60 5.42 14.03
N ASP A 216 -1.71 4.82 13.25
CA ASP A 216 -0.26 4.85 13.43
C ASP A 216 0.45 5.20 12.09
N PRO A 217 0.24 6.43 11.58
CA PRO A 217 0.75 6.85 10.28
C PRO A 217 2.28 6.93 10.27
N GLY A 218 2.89 6.52 9.17
CA GLY A 218 4.32 6.67 8.91
C GLY A 218 5.07 5.34 8.85
N GLY A 219 6.29 5.34 9.38
CA GLY A 219 7.23 4.23 9.34
C GLY A 219 8.66 4.75 9.58
N PRO A 220 9.69 3.95 9.28
CA PRO A 220 11.09 4.37 9.44
C PRO A 220 11.44 5.52 8.47
N PRO A 221 12.50 6.31 8.79
CA PRO A 221 13.06 7.27 7.85
C PRO A 221 13.60 6.57 6.60
N VAL A 222 13.25 7.08 5.42
CA VAL A 222 13.64 6.50 4.13
C VAL A 222 13.91 7.58 3.07
N ASP A 223 14.56 7.22 1.96
CA ASP A 223 14.76 8.14 0.84
C ASP A 223 13.45 8.37 0.06
N LEU A 224 12.65 7.31 -0.11
CA LEU A 224 11.40 7.34 -0.87
C LEU A 224 10.27 6.61 -0.13
N ALA A 225 9.18 7.31 0.14
CA ALA A 225 7.93 6.66 0.56
C ALA A 225 6.98 6.48 -0.64
N LEU A 226 6.37 5.31 -0.76
CA LEU A 226 5.36 4.97 -1.76
C LEU A 226 3.99 4.91 -1.07
N ALA A 227 3.03 5.70 -1.55
CA ALA A 227 1.64 5.69 -1.11
C ALA A 227 0.74 5.45 -2.34
N LEU A 228 0.79 4.23 -2.89
CA LEU A 228 0.22 3.93 -4.20
C LEU A 228 -1.26 3.54 -4.08
N LYS A 229 -2.16 4.36 -4.65
CA LYS A 229 -3.62 4.16 -4.64
C LYS A 229 -4.26 4.05 -3.24
N ILE A 230 -3.51 4.31 -2.17
CA ILE A 230 -3.96 4.17 -0.78
C ILE A 230 -4.66 5.43 -0.24
N ALA A 231 -4.31 6.62 -0.73
CA ALA A 231 -4.87 7.89 -0.23
C ALA A 231 -6.41 7.96 -0.29
N PRO A 232 -7.10 7.55 -1.39
CA PRO A 232 -8.56 7.50 -1.41
C PRO A 232 -9.16 6.57 -0.36
N VAL A 233 -8.50 5.45 -0.06
CA VAL A 233 -8.97 4.47 0.92
C VAL A 233 -8.85 5.04 2.33
N LEU A 234 -7.73 5.69 2.65
CA LEU A 234 -7.52 6.33 3.95
C LEU A 234 -8.57 7.43 4.20
N ASP A 235 -8.80 8.31 3.24
CA ASP A 235 -9.80 9.38 3.37
C ASP A 235 -11.24 8.87 3.40
N GLN A 236 -11.51 7.70 2.80
CA GLN A 236 -12.79 7.01 2.99
C GLN A 236 -12.93 6.52 4.43
N ILE A 237 -11.90 5.91 5.01
CA ILE A 237 -11.95 5.48 6.40
C ILE A 237 -12.16 6.72 7.28
N GLU A 238 -11.23 7.68 7.20
CA GLU A 238 -11.24 8.91 7.97
C GLU A 238 -10.76 10.09 7.12
N ARG A 239 -11.63 11.10 6.95
CA ARG A 239 -11.29 12.31 6.22
C ARG A 239 -10.01 12.95 6.78
N GLY A 240 -9.02 13.18 5.92
CA GLY A 240 -7.75 13.82 6.28
C GLY A 240 -6.66 12.83 6.70
N ALA A 241 -6.96 11.53 6.80
CA ALA A 241 -5.95 10.52 7.11
C ALA A 241 -4.85 10.45 6.04
N ALA A 242 -5.18 10.64 4.76
CA ALA A 242 -4.17 10.68 3.70
C ALA A 242 -3.20 11.87 3.87
N ALA A 243 -3.73 13.06 4.21
CA ALA A 243 -2.91 14.24 4.45
C ALA A 243 -2.03 14.07 5.70
N ARG A 244 -2.55 13.49 6.79
CA ARG A 244 -1.75 13.16 7.97
C ARG A 244 -0.65 12.16 7.66
N LEU A 245 -0.96 11.09 6.92
CA LEU A 245 0.05 10.13 6.49
C LEU A 245 1.17 10.83 5.73
N VAL A 246 0.82 11.58 4.67
CA VAL A 246 1.84 12.25 3.87
C VAL A 246 2.63 13.25 4.70
N GLU A 247 2.04 13.95 5.66
CA GLU A 247 2.78 14.83 6.58
C GLU A 247 3.81 14.04 7.43
N THR A 248 3.37 12.96 8.08
CA THR A 248 4.16 12.18 9.04
C THR A 248 5.30 11.38 8.41
N LEU A 249 5.20 11.01 7.12
CA LEU A 249 6.24 10.24 6.44
C LEU A 249 7.60 10.97 6.48
N ASP A 250 8.58 10.39 7.18
CA ASP A 250 9.96 10.89 7.21
C ASP A 250 10.70 10.43 5.95
N ALA A 251 10.40 11.10 4.84
CA ALA A 251 11.02 10.86 3.54
C ALA A 251 11.13 12.17 2.74
N PRO A 252 12.29 12.46 2.13
CA PRO A 252 12.43 13.63 1.28
C PRO A 252 11.59 13.52 0.00
N PHE A 253 11.32 12.29 -0.46
CA PHE A 253 10.47 12.02 -1.62
C PHE A 253 9.28 11.15 -1.21
N VAL A 254 8.08 11.55 -1.64
CA VAL A 254 6.85 10.76 -1.44
C VAL A 254 6.12 10.63 -2.77
N LEU A 255 5.94 9.40 -3.23
CA LEU A 255 5.15 9.09 -4.42
C LEU A 255 3.71 8.74 -4.02
N VAL A 256 2.76 9.61 -4.36
CA VAL A 256 1.33 9.37 -4.16
C VAL A 256 0.69 9.03 -5.50
N SER A 257 -0.13 7.98 -5.57
CA SER A 257 -0.86 7.65 -6.80
C SER A 257 -2.34 7.40 -6.59
N TYR A 258 -3.10 7.53 -7.67
CA TYR A 258 -4.55 7.36 -7.70
C TYR A 258 -4.95 6.47 -8.89
N PRO A 259 -5.92 5.56 -8.73
CA PRO A 259 -6.45 4.79 -9.86
C PRO A 259 -7.19 5.73 -10.81
N VAL A 260 -6.96 5.59 -12.12
CA VAL A 260 -7.71 6.31 -13.15
C VAL A 260 -8.31 5.28 -14.09
N GLN A 261 -9.64 5.19 -14.16
CA GLN A 261 -10.24 4.44 -15.26
C GLN A 261 -10.08 5.28 -16.53
N THR A 262 -9.32 4.76 -17.50
CA THR A 262 -9.29 5.33 -18.84
C THR A 262 -10.70 5.30 -19.43
N LEU A 263 -11.06 6.38 -20.11
CA LEU A 263 -12.36 6.66 -20.71
C LEU A 263 -12.70 5.71 -21.88
N GLY A 264 -12.74 4.39 -21.62
CA GLY A 264 -13.40 3.41 -22.47
C GLY A 264 -14.90 3.41 -22.19
N GLY A 265 -15.62 4.44 -22.64
CA GLY A 265 -17.08 4.50 -22.58
C GLY A 265 -17.66 5.11 -21.30
N ARG A 266 -17.75 6.44 -21.28
CA ARG A 266 -18.50 7.28 -20.30
C ARG A 266 -18.13 7.12 -18.81
N ARG A 267 -17.24 8.02 -18.35
CA ARG A 267 -17.40 8.85 -17.12
C ARG A 267 -16.38 9.99 -17.15
N LYS A 268 -16.76 11.15 -17.72
CA LYS A 268 -16.00 12.41 -17.62
C LYS A 268 -15.93 12.82 -16.14
N GLY A 269 -14.73 12.97 -15.55
CA GLY A 269 -14.55 13.67 -14.27
C GLY A 269 -13.76 12.97 -13.14
N MET A 270 -13.35 11.69 -13.26
CA MET A 270 -12.58 11.04 -12.18
C MET A 270 -11.15 11.56 -12.03
N GLY A 271 -10.44 11.82 -13.14
CA GLY A 271 -9.12 12.46 -13.10
C GLY A 271 -9.16 13.80 -12.36
N ALA A 272 -10.17 14.63 -12.65
CA ALA A 272 -10.37 15.92 -11.98
C ALA A 272 -10.72 15.78 -10.48
N THR A 273 -11.34 14.68 -10.05
CA THR A 273 -11.63 14.44 -8.63
C THR A 273 -10.37 14.05 -7.86
N TYR A 274 -9.54 13.16 -8.40
CA TYR A 274 -8.29 12.76 -7.76
C TYR A 274 -7.24 13.88 -7.80
N GLU A 275 -7.24 14.69 -8.86
CA GLU A 275 -6.49 15.95 -8.90
C GLU A 275 -6.86 16.87 -7.75
N ARG A 276 -8.14 17.19 -7.57
CA ARG A 276 -8.59 18.02 -6.44
C ARG A 276 -8.24 17.41 -5.09
N GLN A 277 -8.33 16.09 -4.96
CA GLN A 277 -7.95 15.41 -3.72
C GLN A 277 -6.45 15.58 -3.45
N PHE A 278 -5.60 15.42 -4.46
CA PHE A 278 -4.17 15.63 -4.34
C PHE A 278 -3.83 17.11 -4.08
N GLU A 279 -4.47 18.05 -4.79
CA GLU A 279 -4.31 19.49 -4.56
C GLU A 279 -4.63 19.86 -3.11
N ALA A 280 -5.71 19.32 -2.55
CA ALA A 280 -6.05 19.51 -1.14
C ALA A 280 -5.01 18.87 -0.19
N LEU A 281 -4.41 17.74 -0.58
CA LEU A 281 -3.38 17.06 0.18
C LEU A 281 -2.10 17.90 0.29
N VAL A 282 -1.71 18.63 -0.76
CA VAL A 282 -0.51 19.48 -0.76
C VAL A 282 -0.79 20.96 -0.48
N ALA A 283 -2.05 21.37 -0.38
CA ALA A 283 -2.44 22.76 -0.15
C ALA A 283 -1.77 23.35 1.10
N GLY A 284 -1.26 24.59 0.96
CA GLY A 284 -0.61 25.33 2.05
C GLY A 284 0.80 24.87 2.40
N ARG A 285 1.39 23.95 1.63
CA ARG A 285 2.71 23.40 1.89
C ARG A 285 3.73 23.88 0.86
N GLN A 286 4.96 24.07 1.29
CA GLN A 286 6.08 24.45 0.42
C GLN A 286 6.76 23.21 -0.14
N TRP A 287 5.99 22.34 -0.79
CA TRP A 287 6.51 21.13 -1.43
C TRP A 287 6.48 21.27 -2.95
N ASP A 288 7.51 20.75 -3.60
CA ASP A 288 7.54 20.67 -5.06
C ASP A 288 6.86 19.38 -5.52
N VAL A 289 6.07 19.45 -6.58
CA VAL A 289 5.33 18.31 -7.10
C VAL A 289 5.60 18.12 -8.58
N GLN A 290 6.00 16.91 -8.95
CA GLN A 290 6.04 16.45 -10.34
C GLN A 290 4.90 15.46 -10.61
N ARG A 291 4.19 15.66 -11.73
CA ARG A 291 3.04 14.87 -12.12
C ARG A 291 3.39 13.88 -13.23
N PHE A 292 2.85 12.66 -13.15
CA PHE A 292 3.00 11.60 -14.14
C PHE A 292 1.63 10.98 -14.47
N VAL A 293 1.36 10.74 -15.76
CA VAL A 293 0.09 10.16 -16.23
C VAL A 293 0.37 8.83 -16.92
N PHE A 294 -0.27 7.77 -16.44
CA PHE A 294 -0.21 6.42 -17.01
C PHE A 294 -1.62 5.95 -17.44
N PRO A 295 -1.74 4.91 -18.30
CA PRO A 295 -3.04 4.46 -18.83
C PRO A 295 -4.11 4.09 -17.78
N GLY A 296 -3.72 3.79 -16.55
CA GLY A 296 -4.64 3.43 -15.46
C GLY A 296 -4.35 4.10 -14.12
N GLU A 297 -3.38 5.03 -14.08
CA GLU A 297 -2.83 5.53 -12.83
C GLU A 297 -2.31 6.96 -13.00
N LEU A 298 -2.70 7.83 -12.08
CA LEU A 298 -2.18 9.19 -11.97
C LEU A 298 -1.26 9.25 -10.75
N ALA A 299 0.00 9.62 -10.96
CA ALA A 299 0.99 9.67 -9.90
C ALA A 299 1.57 11.08 -9.73
N PHE A 300 1.91 11.41 -8.49
CA PHE A 300 2.50 12.66 -8.09
C PHE A 300 3.70 12.37 -7.20
N LEU A 301 4.87 12.81 -7.63
CA LEU A 301 6.09 12.75 -6.85
C LEU A 301 6.25 14.07 -6.10
N ILE A 302 6.13 14.00 -4.78
CA ILE A 302 6.32 15.12 -3.86
C ILE A 302 7.78 15.14 -3.43
N ARG A 303 8.43 16.30 -3.52
CA ARG A 303 9.70 16.58 -2.85
C ARG A 303 9.43 17.49 -1.65
N LYS A 304 9.67 16.97 -0.45
CA LYS A 304 9.47 17.69 0.81
C LYS A 304 10.63 18.57 1.21
N ASP A 305 11.87 18.19 0.87
CA ASP A 305 13.06 19.01 1.12
C ASP A 305 13.53 19.68 -0.18
N SER A 306 13.27 20.98 -0.30
CA SER A 306 13.63 21.79 -1.46
C SER A 306 15.13 21.96 -1.66
N ARG A 307 15.96 21.61 -0.67
CA ARG A 307 17.42 21.64 -0.77
C ARG A 307 17.97 20.45 -1.58
N LEU A 308 17.21 19.36 -1.70
CA LEU A 308 17.63 18.21 -2.49
C LEU A 308 17.32 18.46 -3.96
N PRO A 309 18.28 18.30 -4.89
CA PRO A 309 18.03 18.52 -6.30
C PRO A 309 17.11 17.44 -6.87
N TRP A 310 16.27 17.80 -7.85
CA TRP A 310 15.75 16.81 -8.78
C TRP A 310 16.93 16.23 -9.56
N LYS A 311 16.87 14.96 -9.95
CA LYS A 311 17.79 14.50 -10.99
C LYS A 311 17.42 15.27 -12.25
N SER A 312 18.31 16.17 -12.70
CA SER A 312 18.07 16.99 -13.88
C SER A 312 17.63 16.08 -15.00
N SER A 313 16.42 16.27 -15.54
CA SER A 313 16.08 15.68 -16.82
C SER A 313 17.16 16.16 -17.77
N ALA A 314 18.00 15.25 -18.28
CA ALA A 314 18.76 15.54 -19.47
C ALA A 314 17.74 16.09 -20.45
N SER A 315 17.91 17.36 -20.81
CA SER A 315 17.02 18.10 -21.69
C SER A 315 16.64 17.20 -22.85
N SER A 316 15.34 17.13 -23.12
CA SER A 316 14.85 16.68 -24.42
C SER A 316 15.60 17.46 -25.50
N CYS A 317 16.54 16.80 -26.16
CA CYS A 317 17.04 17.13 -27.49
C CYS A 317 16.47 16.10 -28.46
#